data_AF-A0A7X9D9H6-F1
#
_entry.id   AF-A0A7X9D9H6-F1
#
_cell.length_a   1.000
_cell.length_b   1.000
_cell.length_c   1.000
_cell.angle_alpha   90.00
_cell.angle_beta   90.00
_cell.angle_gamma   90.00
#
_symmetry.space_group_name_H-M   'P 1'
#
loop_
_entity.id
_entity.type
_entity.pdbx_description
1 polymer ?
#
loop_
_entity_poly.entity_id
_entity_poly.type
_entity_poly.pdbx_seq_one_letter_code
_entity_poly.pdbx_strand_id
1 'polypeptide(L)'
;LMVMAFEAGNELLTILGDKTNAEFCKQTVLRLKKHIPEMNTSKQAAALLALAKLIPPEKANTEVLAKNGVHGMSTFYGYYMLNARAEAGDYQGALNNIREYWGGMLDLGATTFWEDFDINWLKNAARIDQPVPEGKIDVHATYGDYCYKGYRHSLCHGWASGPTSWLTQYVLGIKVIEPGCKKIKLDPHLCDLKWVKGSFPTPYGVVEIEHTKTSSGEIKTTYKVPEEVQIIR
;
A
#
# COMPACT_ATOMS: atom_id res chain seq x y z
N LEU A 1 6.50 13.42 6.13
CA LEU A 1 7.25 13.50 4.84
C LEU A 1 8.67 14.02 5.02
N MET A 2 8.92 15.21 5.56
CA MET A 2 10.29 15.75 5.72
C MET A 2 11.24 14.80 6.46
N VAL A 3 10.79 14.17 7.55
CA VAL A 3 11.59 13.16 8.28
C VAL A 3 12.04 12.03 7.35
N MET A 4 11.10 11.37 6.66
CA MET A 4 11.40 10.28 5.72
C MET A 4 12.33 10.73 4.59
N ALA A 5 12.14 11.95 4.07
CA ALA A 5 12.97 12.50 3.00
C ALA A 5 14.43 12.69 3.45
N PHE A 6 14.65 13.21 4.66
CA PHE A 6 16.01 13.35 5.20
C PHE A 6 16.62 12.02 5.66
N GLU A 7 15.81 11.05 6.11
CA GLU A 7 16.28 9.69 6.38
C GLU A 7 16.80 9.02 5.10
N ALA A 8 16.01 9.05 4.01
CA ALA A 8 16.42 8.56 2.70
C ALA A 8 17.64 9.33 2.15
N GLY A 9 17.66 10.65 2.32
CA GLY A 9 18.81 11.49 1.96
C GLY A 9 20.09 11.06 2.67
N ASN A 10 20.03 10.84 3.99
CA ASN A 10 21.17 10.37 4.77
C ASN A 10 21.68 9.00 4.28
N GLU A 11 20.77 8.06 3.98
CA GLU A 11 21.12 6.75 3.46
C GLU A 11 21.83 6.85 2.10
N LEU A 12 21.23 7.54 1.13
CA LEU A 12 21.79 7.70 -0.21
C LEU A 12 23.15 8.41 -0.19
N LEU A 13 23.28 9.50 0.58
CA LEU A 13 24.53 10.25 0.68
C LEU A 13 25.64 9.44 1.34
N THR A 14 25.30 8.59 2.32
CA THR A 14 26.25 7.67 2.94
C THR A 14 26.75 6.63 1.92
N ILE A 15 25.85 6.07 1.10
CA ILE A 15 26.22 5.14 0.01
C ILE A 15 27.16 5.82 -1.00
N LEU A 16 26.91 7.09 -1.31
CA LEU A 16 27.74 7.87 -2.25
C LEU A 16 29.04 8.41 -1.62
N GLY A 17 29.26 8.22 -0.33
CA GLY A 17 30.45 8.70 0.38
C GLY A 17 30.45 10.18 0.78
N ASP A 18 29.33 10.90 0.60
CA ASP A 18 29.18 12.30 1.01
C ASP A 18 28.83 12.39 2.51
N LYS A 19 29.87 12.28 3.34
CA LYS A 19 29.74 12.26 4.81
C LYS A 19 29.17 13.57 5.37
N THR A 20 29.52 14.70 4.77
CA THR A 20 29.13 16.03 5.27
C THR A 20 27.63 16.23 5.13
N ASN A 21 27.07 15.97 3.95
CA ASN A 21 25.64 16.13 3.73
C ASN A 21 24.83 15.01 4.38
N ALA A 22 25.36 13.79 4.47
CA ALA A 22 24.72 12.71 5.25
C ALA A 22 24.52 13.11 6.72
N GLU A 23 25.56 13.64 7.36
CA GLU A 23 25.46 14.11 8.76
C GLU A 23 24.48 15.30 8.88
N PHE A 24 24.46 16.23 7.92
CA PHE A 24 23.45 17.29 7.88
C PHE A 24 22.02 16.74 7.84
N CYS A 25 21.74 15.75 6.99
CA CYS A 25 20.44 15.09 6.91
C CYS A 25 20.08 14.45 8.25
N LYS A 26 21.00 13.68 8.84
CA LYS A 26 20.83 13.04 10.16
C LYS A 26 20.51 14.05 11.26
N GLN A 27 21.28 15.15 11.37
CA GLN A 27 21.02 16.21 12.36
C GLN A 27 19.70 16.94 12.11
N THR A 28 19.26 17.01 10.86
CA THR A 28 17.96 17.58 10.51
C THR A 28 16.81 16.66 10.93
N VAL A 29 16.93 15.34 10.75
CA VAL A 29 15.96 14.36 11.27
C VAL A 29 15.82 14.49 12.79
N LEU A 30 16.93 14.57 13.52
CA LEU A 30 16.92 14.73 14.99
C LEU A 30 16.17 16.00 15.43
N ARG A 31 16.30 17.10 14.67
CA ARG A 31 15.56 18.34 14.95
C ARG A 31 14.08 18.22 14.62
N LEU A 32 13.74 17.66 13.46
CA LEU A 32 12.35 17.47 13.03
C LEU A 32 11.57 16.58 14.01
N LYS A 33 12.19 15.49 14.50
CA LYS A 33 11.55 14.56 15.46
C LYS A 33 11.25 15.17 16.83
N LYS A 34 11.73 16.40 17.13
CA LYS A 34 11.38 17.12 18.36
C LYS A 34 9.93 17.62 18.37
N HIS A 35 9.28 17.67 17.21
CA HIS A 35 7.88 18.04 17.09
C HIS A 35 7.10 16.90 16.44
N ILE A 36 6.08 16.41 17.13
CA ILE A 36 5.16 15.39 16.62
C ILE A 36 3.84 16.10 16.35
N PRO A 37 3.44 16.29 15.07
CA PRO A 37 2.15 16.85 14.74
C PRO A 37 1.01 16.00 15.28
N GLU A 38 -0.13 16.65 15.57
CA GLU A 38 -1.34 15.93 15.96
C GLU A 38 -1.84 15.06 14.80
N MET A 39 -2.23 13.82 15.14
CA MET A 39 -2.74 12.85 14.18
C MET A 39 -4.11 13.24 13.61
N ASN A 40 -4.91 13.96 14.39
CA ASN A 40 -6.32 14.25 14.10
C ASN A 40 -7.10 12.97 13.71
N THR A 41 -8.15 13.11 12.90
CA THR A 41 -9.00 11.99 12.44
C THR A 41 -8.68 11.55 11.00
N SER A 42 -7.65 12.12 10.36
CA SER A 42 -7.28 11.80 8.97
C SER A 42 -6.47 10.51 8.88
N LYS A 43 -6.94 9.54 8.09
CA LYS A 43 -6.22 8.29 7.81
C LYS A 43 -4.88 8.54 7.12
N GLN A 44 -4.84 9.51 6.22
CA GLN A 44 -3.65 9.91 5.47
C GLN A 44 -2.57 10.43 6.44
N ALA A 45 -2.95 11.36 7.32
CA ALA A 45 -2.03 11.94 8.32
C ALA A 45 -1.52 10.86 9.29
N ALA A 46 -2.42 10.03 9.83
CA ALA A 46 -2.06 8.93 10.72
C ALA A 46 -1.08 7.94 10.09
N ALA A 47 -1.32 7.54 8.84
CA ALA A 47 -0.44 6.64 8.11
C ALA A 47 0.96 7.24 7.93
N LEU A 48 1.06 8.51 7.52
CA LEU A 48 2.34 9.18 7.31
C LEU A 48 3.11 9.43 8.61
N LEU A 49 2.42 9.69 9.74
CA LEU A 49 3.07 9.83 11.04
C LEU A 49 3.66 8.50 11.51
N ALA A 50 2.92 7.40 11.34
CA ALA A 50 3.40 6.05 11.66
C ALA A 50 4.60 5.65 10.81
N LEU A 51 4.50 5.79 9.48
CA LEU A 51 5.59 5.45 8.56
C LEU A 51 6.84 6.33 8.75
N ALA A 52 6.67 7.58 9.17
CA ALA A 52 7.77 8.47 9.55
C ALA A 52 8.35 8.18 10.94
N LYS A 53 7.88 7.13 11.64
CA LYS A 53 8.30 6.73 12.99
C LYS A 53 8.14 7.85 14.03
N LEU A 54 7.13 8.70 13.85
CA LEU A 54 6.78 9.77 14.79
C LEU A 54 5.78 9.30 15.85
N ILE A 55 5.00 8.27 15.54
CA ILE A 55 4.09 7.60 16.46
C ILE A 55 4.17 6.07 16.26
N PRO A 56 3.80 5.26 17.26
CA PRO A 56 3.68 3.81 17.08
C PRO A 56 2.64 3.47 15.99
N PRO A 57 2.92 2.54 15.07
CA PRO A 57 1.97 2.15 14.03
C PRO A 57 0.69 1.52 14.61
N GLU A 58 0.78 0.83 15.74
CA GLU A 58 -0.38 0.25 16.45
C GLU A 58 -1.34 1.33 16.93
N LYS A 59 -0.80 2.46 17.41
CA LYS A 59 -1.61 3.63 17.81
C LYS A 59 -2.35 4.21 16.60
N ALA A 60 -1.63 4.47 15.51
CA ALA A 60 -2.25 4.97 14.28
C ALA A 60 -3.34 4.03 13.76
N ASN A 61 -3.08 2.72 13.81
CA ASN A 61 -4.02 1.73 13.34
C ASN A 61 -5.29 1.68 14.20
N THR A 62 -5.12 1.52 15.51
CA THR A 62 -6.23 1.33 16.45
C THR A 62 -7.06 2.59 16.67
N GLU A 63 -6.47 3.77 16.60
CA GLU A 63 -7.20 5.02 16.84
C GLU A 63 -7.83 5.59 15.55
N VAL A 64 -7.23 5.34 14.37
CA VAL A 64 -7.65 6.00 13.12
C VAL A 64 -7.80 5.04 11.93
N LEU A 65 -6.75 4.31 11.53
CA LEU A 65 -6.76 3.60 10.23
C LEU A 65 -7.82 2.48 10.16
N ALA A 66 -7.97 1.72 11.24
CA ALA A 66 -8.94 0.62 11.33
C ALA A 66 -10.38 1.10 11.63
N LYS A 67 -10.57 2.38 11.95
CA LYS A 67 -11.90 2.92 12.28
C LYS A 67 -12.71 3.19 11.02
N ASN A 68 -14.03 2.99 11.14
CA ASN A 68 -15.02 3.31 10.12
C ASN A 68 -14.78 2.65 8.73
N GLY A 69 -14.23 1.42 8.72
CA GLY A 69 -14.03 0.65 7.48
C GLY A 69 -13.11 1.37 6.48
N VAL A 70 -13.53 1.48 5.22
CA VAL A 70 -12.78 2.19 4.16
C VAL A 70 -13.13 3.67 4.02
N HIS A 71 -14.05 4.21 4.83
CA HIS A 71 -14.41 5.63 4.74
C HIS A 71 -13.21 6.54 5.04
N GLY A 72 -13.06 7.60 4.25
CA GLY A 72 -11.91 8.51 4.33
C GLY A 72 -10.60 7.92 3.83
N MET A 73 -10.63 6.73 3.21
CA MET A 73 -9.51 6.27 2.40
C MET A 73 -9.34 7.16 1.16
N SER A 74 -8.13 7.17 0.64
CA SER A 74 -7.79 7.89 -0.58
C SER A 74 -7.16 6.89 -1.53
N THR A 75 -7.49 7.01 -2.80
CA THR A 75 -6.87 6.28 -3.91
C THR A 75 -5.35 6.45 -3.91
N PHE A 76 -4.85 7.70 -3.84
CA PHE A 76 -3.42 8.01 -3.79
C PHE A 76 -2.76 7.54 -2.48
N TYR A 77 -3.31 7.94 -1.32
CA TYR A 77 -2.68 7.64 -0.04
C TYR A 77 -2.96 6.22 0.46
N GLY A 78 -3.82 5.46 -0.22
CA GLY A 78 -4.25 4.12 0.17
C GLY A 78 -3.07 3.17 0.34
N TYR A 79 -2.05 3.26 -0.51
CA TYR A 79 -0.81 2.51 -0.36
C TYR A 79 -0.13 2.74 1.01
N TYR A 80 0.01 4.00 1.41
CA TYR A 80 0.62 4.36 2.69
C TYR A 80 -0.24 3.89 3.87
N MET A 81 -1.57 3.98 3.75
CA MET A 81 -2.49 3.46 4.77
C MET A 81 -2.30 1.95 4.96
N LEU A 82 -2.28 1.18 3.87
CA LEU A 82 -2.08 -0.26 3.92
C LEU A 82 -0.71 -0.63 4.52
N ASN A 83 0.36 0.10 4.15
CA ASN A 83 1.69 -0.12 4.73
C ASN A 83 1.73 0.20 6.24
N ALA A 84 1.12 1.31 6.68
CA ALA A 84 1.09 1.66 8.09
C ALA A 84 0.33 0.61 8.93
N ARG A 85 -0.75 0.04 8.39
CA ARG A 85 -1.45 -1.08 9.03
C ARG A 85 -0.59 -2.35 9.08
N ALA A 86 0.14 -2.64 8.01
CA ALA A 86 1.09 -3.75 7.97
C ALA A 86 2.24 -3.58 8.98
N GLU A 87 2.73 -2.36 9.21
CA GLU A 87 3.72 -2.08 10.28
C GLU A 87 3.15 -2.29 11.69
N ALA A 88 1.83 -2.16 11.85
CA ALA A 88 1.12 -2.49 13.08
C ALA A 88 0.78 -4.00 13.20
N GLY A 89 1.20 -4.82 12.24
CA GLY A 89 0.86 -6.25 12.17
C GLY A 89 -0.58 -6.55 11.71
N ASP A 90 -1.36 -5.55 11.29
CA ASP A 90 -2.75 -5.71 10.87
C ASP A 90 -2.88 -5.98 9.36
N TYR A 91 -2.35 -7.13 8.94
CA TYR A 91 -2.40 -7.59 7.56
C TYR A 91 -3.82 -7.98 7.12
N GLN A 92 -4.61 -8.59 8.02
CA GLN A 92 -6.00 -8.99 7.73
C GLN A 92 -6.88 -7.76 7.50
N GLY A 93 -6.73 -6.73 8.33
CA GLY A 93 -7.43 -5.46 8.15
C GLY A 93 -7.07 -4.79 6.84
N ALA A 94 -5.79 -4.76 6.47
CA ALA A 94 -5.35 -4.25 5.18
C ALA A 94 -5.97 -5.04 4.00
N LEU A 95 -6.00 -6.38 4.05
CA LEU A 95 -6.69 -7.21 3.05
C LEU A 95 -8.19 -6.91 2.95
N ASN A 96 -8.86 -6.71 4.08
CA ASN A 96 -10.28 -6.35 4.11
C ASN A 96 -10.51 -4.98 3.46
N ASN A 97 -9.65 -3.99 3.74
CA ASN A 97 -9.72 -2.69 3.07
C ASN A 97 -9.47 -2.80 1.57
N ILE A 98 -8.55 -3.66 1.12
CA ILE A 98 -8.34 -3.93 -0.31
C ILE A 98 -9.64 -4.45 -0.94
N ARG A 99 -10.25 -5.46 -0.34
CA ARG A 99 -11.49 -6.08 -0.83
C ARG A 99 -12.66 -5.10 -0.88
N GLU A 100 -12.82 -4.26 0.14
CA GLU A 100 -13.97 -3.35 0.22
C GLU A 100 -13.78 -2.11 -0.67
N TYR A 101 -12.63 -1.44 -0.59
CA TYR A 101 -12.41 -0.17 -1.30
C TYR A 101 -12.14 -0.39 -2.80
N TRP A 102 -11.16 -1.22 -3.13
CA TRP A 102 -10.84 -1.49 -4.54
C TRP A 102 -11.79 -2.50 -5.16
N GLY A 103 -12.36 -3.42 -4.36
CA GLY A 103 -13.47 -4.26 -4.83
C GLY A 103 -14.71 -3.44 -5.18
N GLY A 104 -15.00 -2.35 -4.46
CA GLY A 104 -16.05 -1.42 -4.85
C GLY A 104 -15.85 -0.81 -6.24
N MET A 105 -14.61 -0.50 -6.63
CA MET A 105 -14.33 -0.08 -8.01
C MET A 105 -14.68 -1.20 -9.02
N LEU A 106 -14.33 -2.46 -8.72
CA LEU A 106 -14.66 -3.61 -9.56
C LEU A 106 -16.17 -3.86 -9.64
N ASP A 107 -16.89 -3.67 -8.54
CA ASP A 107 -18.35 -3.78 -8.49
C ASP A 107 -19.03 -2.77 -9.42
N LEU A 108 -18.42 -1.59 -9.61
CA LEU A 108 -18.82 -0.59 -10.58
C LEU A 108 -18.27 -0.82 -12.00
N GLY A 109 -17.53 -1.90 -12.24
CA GLY A 109 -17.02 -2.26 -13.57
C GLY A 109 -15.68 -1.66 -13.93
N ALA A 110 -14.89 -1.23 -12.94
CA ALA A 110 -13.51 -0.84 -13.17
C ALA A 110 -12.68 -1.99 -13.75
N THR A 111 -11.91 -1.71 -14.81
CA THR A 111 -10.83 -2.57 -15.32
C THR A 111 -9.45 -1.98 -15.08
N THR A 112 -9.39 -0.79 -14.47
CA THR A 112 -8.21 0.01 -14.16
C THR A 112 -8.40 0.68 -12.80
N PHE A 113 -7.33 1.12 -12.16
CA PHE A 113 -7.42 1.88 -10.90
C PHE A 113 -7.89 3.32 -11.16
N TRP A 114 -8.81 3.84 -10.36
CA TRP A 114 -9.36 5.19 -10.55
C TRP A 114 -8.55 6.26 -9.81
N GLU A 115 -8.51 7.46 -10.37
CA GLU A 115 -7.81 8.60 -9.76
C GLU A 115 -8.41 9.01 -8.41
N ASP A 116 -9.73 9.03 -8.27
CA ASP A 116 -10.47 9.28 -7.04
C ASP A 116 -11.59 8.25 -6.86
N PHE A 117 -11.98 8.01 -5.61
CA PHE A 117 -13.07 7.10 -5.27
C PHE A 117 -13.51 7.31 -3.81
N ASP A 118 -14.81 7.38 -3.59
CA ASP A 118 -15.39 7.24 -2.25
C ASP A 118 -16.33 6.03 -2.24
N ILE A 119 -16.28 5.24 -1.17
CA ILE A 119 -17.10 4.03 -1.04
C ILE A 119 -18.62 4.33 -1.11
N ASN A 120 -19.03 5.54 -0.75
CA ASN A 120 -20.42 5.96 -0.84
C ASN A 120 -20.91 6.11 -2.28
N TRP A 121 -20.02 6.20 -3.27
CA TRP A 121 -20.39 6.28 -4.68
C TRP A 121 -21.05 5.00 -5.18
N LEU A 122 -20.94 3.89 -4.45
CA LEU A 122 -21.67 2.64 -4.74
C LEU A 122 -23.19 2.80 -4.61
N LYS A 123 -23.66 3.78 -3.84
CA LYS A 123 -25.08 3.93 -3.51
C LYS A 123 -25.88 4.30 -4.77
N ASN A 124 -26.68 3.36 -5.24
CA ASN A 124 -27.55 3.51 -6.42
C ASN A 124 -26.80 3.85 -7.72
N ALA A 125 -25.51 3.51 -7.82
CA ALA A 125 -24.73 3.71 -9.02
C ALA A 125 -25.01 2.65 -10.09
N ALA A 126 -24.88 3.05 -11.34
CA ALA A 126 -24.71 2.14 -12.46
C ALA A 126 -23.23 1.75 -12.58
N ARG A 127 -22.99 0.59 -13.18
CA ARG A 127 -21.63 0.23 -13.62
C ARG A 127 -21.21 1.11 -14.79
N ILE A 128 -19.92 1.40 -14.90
CA ILE A 128 -19.35 2.25 -15.95
C ILE A 128 -19.22 1.55 -17.31
N ASP A 129 -19.36 0.22 -17.34
CA ASP A 129 -19.20 -0.62 -18.53
C ASP A 129 -20.52 -0.88 -19.27
N GLN A 130 -21.57 -0.13 -18.97
CA GLN A 130 -22.88 -0.24 -19.58
C GLN A 130 -23.61 1.12 -19.63
N PRO A 131 -24.62 1.29 -20.50
CA PRO A 131 -25.49 2.46 -20.47
C PRO A 131 -26.14 2.62 -19.08
N VAL A 132 -26.23 3.86 -18.61
CA VAL A 132 -26.79 4.18 -17.27
C VAL A 132 -28.31 3.97 -17.32
N PRO A 133 -28.87 3.02 -16.54
CA PRO A 133 -30.32 2.82 -16.48
C PRO A 133 -31.03 4.04 -15.87
N GLU A 134 -32.31 4.22 -16.21
CA GLU A 134 -33.12 5.28 -15.63
C GLU A 134 -33.15 5.19 -14.09
N GLY A 135 -32.95 6.33 -13.42
CA GLY A 135 -32.91 6.41 -11.96
C GLY A 135 -31.61 5.95 -11.30
N LYS A 136 -30.59 5.52 -12.07
CA LYS A 136 -29.25 5.20 -11.55
C LYS A 136 -28.29 6.38 -11.66
N ILE A 137 -27.27 6.38 -10.79
CA ILE A 137 -26.22 7.39 -10.79
C ILE A 137 -25.12 6.98 -11.78
N ASP A 138 -24.78 7.89 -12.69
CA ASP A 138 -23.54 7.83 -13.45
C ASP A 138 -22.40 8.34 -12.57
N VAL A 139 -21.54 7.44 -12.10
CA VAL A 139 -20.46 7.79 -11.17
C VAL A 139 -19.46 8.76 -11.78
N HIS A 140 -19.19 8.65 -13.08
CA HIS A 140 -18.20 9.47 -13.76
C HIS A 140 -18.77 10.87 -14.05
N ALA A 141 -20.06 10.95 -14.39
CA ALA A 141 -20.72 12.24 -14.60
C ALA A 141 -20.98 13.00 -13.30
N THR A 142 -21.30 12.28 -12.22
CA THR A 142 -21.87 12.86 -10.99
C THR A 142 -20.81 13.27 -9.98
N TYR A 143 -19.77 12.44 -9.81
CA TYR A 143 -18.82 12.58 -8.71
C TYR A 143 -17.50 13.23 -9.15
N GLY A 144 -16.55 13.26 -8.22
CA GLY A 144 -15.27 13.95 -8.32
C GLY A 144 -15.23 15.22 -7.48
N ASP A 145 -14.03 15.56 -7.03
CA ASP A 145 -13.78 16.70 -6.16
C ASP A 145 -12.73 17.65 -6.75
N TYR A 146 -12.60 18.84 -6.16
CA TYR A 146 -11.61 19.85 -6.56
C TYR A 146 -11.54 20.11 -8.08
N CYS A 147 -10.48 19.65 -8.75
CA CYS A 147 -10.23 19.87 -10.18
C CYS A 147 -10.76 18.74 -11.09
N TYR A 148 -11.24 17.63 -10.54
CA TYR A 148 -11.70 16.42 -11.26
C TYR A 148 -13.22 16.20 -11.16
N LYS A 149 -14.02 17.28 -11.09
CA LYS A 149 -15.49 17.18 -11.02
C LYS A 149 -16.10 16.71 -12.35
N GLY A 150 -17.07 15.80 -12.25
CA GLY A 150 -17.75 15.18 -13.40
C GLY A 150 -16.76 14.42 -14.28
N TYR A 151 -16.92 14.51 -15.60
CA TYR A 151 -16.11 13.76 -16.57
C TYR A 151 -14.62 14.14 -16.67
N ARG A 152 -14.10 14.92 -15.72
CA ARG A 152 -12.69 15.30 -15.64
C ARG A 152 -11.86 14.30 -14.82
N HIS A 153 -12.52 13.43 -14.08
CA HIS A 153 -11.92 12.40 -13.25
C HIS A 153 -11.35 11.27 -14.12
N SER A 154 -10.05 10.96 -13.98
CA SER A 154 -9.46 9.82 -14.65
C SER A 154 -9.89 8.48 -14.04
N LEU A 155 -10.50 7.62 -14.85
CA LEU A 155 -10.78 6.22 -14.49
C LEU A 155 -9.59 5.27 -14.73
N CYS A 156 -8.40 5.80 -15.04
CA CYS A 156 -7.18 5.02 -15.20
C CYS A 156 -5.97 5.79 -14.67
N HIS A 157 -5.62 5.58 -13.41
CA HIS A 157 -4.57 6.32 -12.72
C HIS A 157 -3.73 5.40 -11.84
N GLY A 158 -2.47 5.21 -12.24
CA GLY A 158 -1.55 4.26 -11.60
C GLY A 158 -1.24 4.56 -10.13
N TRP A 159 -1.47 5.78 -9.66
CA TRP A 159 -1.22 6.16 -8.27
C TRP A 159 -2.08 5.40 -7.25
N ALA A 160 -3.14 4.75 -7.73
CA ALA A 160 -4.13 4.02 -6.95
C ALA A 160 -3.87 2.51 -6.99
N SER A 161 -2.79 2.08 -7.66
CA SER A 161 -2.39 0.68 -7.78
C SER A 161 -1.69 0.12 -6.53
N GLY A 162 -1.78 0.83 -5.39
CA GLY A 162 -1.20 0.45 -4.10
C GLY A 162 -1.44 -1.01 -3.67
N PRO A 163 -2.61 -1.63 -3.91
CA PRO A 163 -2.82 -3.04 -3.60
C PRO A 163 -1.82 -3.97 -4.30
N THR A 164 -1.38 -3.64 -5.52
CA THR A 164 -0.48 -4.50 -6.32
C THR A 164 0.86 -4.68 -5.63
N SER A 165 1.48 -3.56 -5.21
CA SER A 165 2.75 -3.59 -4.49
C SER A 165 2.57 -4.19 -3.09
N TRP A 166 1.49 -3.83 -2.40
CA TRP A 166 1.22 -4.33 -1.05
C TRP A 166 1.02 -5.86 -1.01
N LEU A 167 0.23 -6.42 -1.93
CA LEU A 167 0.03 -7.87 -2.04
C LEU A 167 1.35 -8.59 -2.37
N THR A 168 2.18 -8.02 -3.24
CA THR A 168 3.51 -8.57 -3.57
C THR A 168 4.44 -8.57 -2.36
N GLN A 169 4.45 -7.48 -1.59
CA GLN A 169 5.38 -7.31 -0.47
C GLN A 169 4.95 -8.08 0.79
N TYR A 170 3.65 -8.11 1.10
CA TYR A 170 3.15 -8.62 2.38
C TYR A 170 2.42 -9.96 2.26
N VAL A 171 1.69 -10.21 1.17
CA VAL A 171 0.97 -11.49 1.00
C VAL A 171 1.87 -12.54 0.35
N LEU A 172 2.47 -12.22 -0.80
CA LEU A 172 3.53 -13.04 -1.39
C LEU A 172 4.84 -12.96 -0.58
N GLY A 173 5.01 -11.90 0.22
CA GLY A 173 6.07 -11.81 1.21
C GLY A 173 7.45 -11.45 0.66
N ILE A 174 7.56 -10.85 -0.53
CA ILE A 174 8.86 -10.45 -1.09
C ILE A 174 9.40 -9.24 -0.33
N LYS A 175 10.61 -9.38 0.24
CA LYS A 175 11.41 -8.26 0.77
C LYS A 175 12.82 -8.31 0.19
N VAL A 176 13.16 -7.32 -0.64
CA VAL A 176 14.54 -7.15 -1.14
C VAL A 176 15.39 -6.60 0.00
N ILE A 177 16.40 -7.36 0.41
CA ILE A 177 17.26 -7.04 1.56
C ILE A 177 18.70 -6.68 1.15
N GLU A 178 19.08 -6.96 -0.10
CA GLU A 178 20.31 -6.42 -0.69
C GLU A 178 20.02 -5.76 -2.05
N PRO A 179 20.70 -4.65 -2.39
CA PRO A 179 20.54 -3.96 -3.67
C PRO A 179 20.70 -4.90 -4.87
N GLY A 180 19.93 -4.63 -5.92
CA GLY A 180 19.92 -5.45 -7.14
C GLY A 180 19.21 -6.79 -7.00
N CYS A 181 18.43 -7.00 -5.93
CA CYS A 181 17.71 -8.25 -5.66
C CYS A 181 18.63 -9.46 -5.40
N LYS A 182 19.90 -9.25 -5.04
CA LYS A 182 20.85 -10.35 -4.73
C LYS A 182 20.40 -11.22 -3.57
N LYS A 183 19.63 -10.63 -2.65
CA LYS A 183 19.11 -11.32 -1.48
C LYS A 183 17.67 -10.89 -1.23
N ILE A 184 16.78 -11.87 -1.14
CA ILE A 184 15.35 -11.68 -0.93
C ILE A 184 14.93 -12.48 0.31
N LYS A 185 14.27 -11.83 1.25
CA LYS A 185 13.56 -12.49 2.34
C LYS A 185 12.13 -12.79 1.91
N LEU A 186 11.66 -14.00 2.20
CA LEU A 186 10.26 -14.40 2.08
C LEU A 186 9.59 -14.35 3.45
N ASP A 187 8.60 -13.48 3.60
CA ASP A 187 7.85 -13.25 4.83
C ASP A 187 6.34 -13.14 4.51
N PRO A 188 5.67 -14.26 4.19
CA PRO A 188 4.29 -14.26 3.70
C PRO A 188 3.25 -14.14 4.82
N HIS A 189 2.26 -13.26 4.62
CA HIS A 189 1.13 -13.06 5.53
C HIS A 189 -0.18 -13.45 4.84
N LEU A 190 -0.53 -14.74 4.88
CA LEU A 190 -1.73 -15.25 4.19
C LEU A 190 -3.05 -14.86 4.86
N CYS A 191 -3.06 -14.49 6.15
CA CYS A 191 -4.27 -14.13 6.89
C CYS A 191 -5.39 -15.17 6.72
N ASP A 192 -6.50 -14.85 6.06
CA ASP A 192 -7.61 -15.76 5.74
C ASP A 192 -7.49 -16.46 4.37
N LEU A 193 -6.49 -16.10 3.56
CA LEU A 193 -6.22 -16.75 2.27
C LEU A 193 -5.73 -18.19 2.48
N LYS A 194 -6.15 -19.08 1.57
CA LYS A 194 -5.72 -20.48 1.55
C LYS A 194 -4.36 -20.66 0.88
N TRP A 195 -4.08 -19.86 -0.15
CA TRP A 195 -2.84 -19.92 -0.92
C TRP A 195 -2.60 -18.58 -1.62
N VAL A 196 -1.36 -18.34 -2.04
CA VAL A 196 -0.99 -17.29 -2.99
C VAL A 196 0.12 -17.82 -3.89
N LYS A 197 0.08 -17.45 -5.17
CA LYS A 197 1.11 -17.77 -6.15
C LYS A 197 1.42 -16.52 -6.94
N GLY A 198 2.69 -16.24 -7.17
CA GLY A 198 3.13 -15.07 -7.90
C GLY A 198 4.55 -15.18 -8.39
N SER A 199 4.94 -14.20 -9.19
CA SER A 199 6.30 -14.07 -9.72
C SER A 199 6.83 -12.67 -9.45
N PHE A 200 8.12 -12.56 -9.17
CA PHE A 200 8.81 -11.29 -8.97
C PHE A 200 9.98 -11.16 -9.93
N PRO A 201 9.99 -10.17 -10.85
CA PRO A 201 11.09 -9.98 -11.78
C PRO A 201 12.32 -9.43 -11.05
N THR A 202 13.48 -10.00 -11.33
CA THR A 202 14.78 -9.51 -10.85
C THR A 202 15.72 -9.28 -12.04
N PRO A 203 16.82 -8.54 -11.86
CA PRO A 203 17.85 -8.41 -12.91
C PRO A 203 18.46 -9.74 -13.38
N TYR A 204 18.33 -10.82 -12.60
CA TYR A 204 18.89 -12.14 -12.88
C TYR A 204 17.85 -13.14 -13.44
N GLY A 205 16.60 -12.70 -13.60
CA GLY A 205 15.49 -13.56 -14.02
C GLY A 205 14.31 -13.52 -13.07
N VAL A 206 13.31 -14.36 -13.34
CA VAL A 206 12.04 -14.37 -12.59
C VAL A 206 12.15 -15.28 -11.38
N VAL A 207 11.75 -14.78 -10.22
CA VAL A 207 11.53 -15.58 -9.01
C VAL A 207 10.06 -16.01 -8.98
N GLU A 208 9.79 -17.31 -9.01
CA GLU A 208 8.43 -17.86 -8.88
C GLU A 208 8.21 -18.35 -7.45
N ILE A 209 7.10 -17.99 -6.82
CA ILE A 209 6.79 -18.34 -5.43
C ILE A 209 5.36 -18.81 -5.31
N GLU A 210 5.16 -19.84 -4.49
CA GLU A 210 3.84 -20.33 -4.10
C GLU A 210 3.84 -20.64 -2.60
N HIS A 211 2.81 -20.13 -1.91
CA HIS A 211 2.53 -20.42 -0.52
C HIS A 211 1.17 -21.08 -0.40
N THR A 212 1.05 -22.15 0.37
CA THR A 212 -0.22 -22.81 0.69
C THR A 212 -0.34 -23.02 2.19
N LYS A 213 -1.47 -22.64 2.76
CA LYS A 213 -1.82 -22.92 4.15
C LYS A 213 -2.27 -24.37 4.27
N THR A 214 -1.58 -25.11 5.13
CA THR A 214 -1.90 -26.51 5.44
C THR A 214 -3.10 -26.59 6.39
N SER A 215 -3.62 -27.81 6.62
CA SER A 215 -4.72 -28.04 7.57
C SER A 215 -4.36 -27.68 9.02
N SER A 216 -3.07 -27.67 9.38
CA SER A 216 -2.59 -27.24 10.71
C SER A 216 -2.44 -25.72 10.83
N GLY A 217 -2.64 -24.96 9.74
CA GLY A 217 -2.44 -23.51 9.69
C GLY A 217 -1.01 -23.07 9.32
N GLU A 218 -0.06 -24.01 9.21
CA GLU A 218 1.31 -23.72 8.76
C GLU A 218 1.35 -23.31 7.28
N ILE A 219 2.23 -22.37 6.93
CA ILE A 219 2.45 -21.94 5.55
C ILE A 219 3.57 -22.77 4.91
N LYS A 220 3.21 -23.61 3.94
CA LYS A 220 4.17 -24.33 3.09
C LYS A 220 4.59 -23.45 1.92
N THR A 221 5.89 -23.26 1.75
CA THR A 221 6.48 -22.40 0.70
C THR A 221 7.32 -23.20 -0.30
N THR A 222 7.02 -23.02 -1.58
CA THR A 222 7.83 -23.51 -2.72
C THR A 222 8.22 -22.34 -3.62
N TYR A 223 9.45 -22.36 -4.15
CA TYR A 223 9.91 -21.32 -5.07
C TYR A 223 10.91 -21.85 -6.10
N LYS A 224 11.04 -21.11 -7.21
CA LYS A 224 12.14 -21.21 -8.16
C LYS A 224 12.81 -19.85 -8.25
N VAL A 225 14.13 -19.85 -8.26
CA VAL A 225 14.93 -18.63 -8.15
C VAL A 225 16.18 -18.77 -9.04
N PRO A 226 16.63 -17.69 -9.72
CA PRO A 226 17.92 -17.67 -10.41
C PRO A 226 19.08 -17.98 -9.45
N GLU A 227 20.19 -18.53 -9.96
CA GLU A 227 21.34 -18.93 -9.14
C GLU A 227 21.96 -17.75 -8.36
N GLU A 228 21.87 -16.54 -8.92
CA GLU A 228 22.42 -15.31 -8.35
C GLU A 228 21.59 -14.73 -7.20
N VAL A 229 20.36 -15.20 -6.99
CA VAL A 229 19.44 -14.65 -6.00
C VAL A 229 19.35 -15.58 -4.80
N GLN A 230 19.82 -15.10 -3.65
CA GLN A 230 19.72 -15.82 -2.39
C GLN A 230 18.35 -15.60 -1.72
N ILE A 231 17.68 -16.70 -1.34
CA ILE A 231 16.44 -16.66 -0.55
C ILE A 231 16.74 -16.84 0.94
N ILE A 232 16.15 -15.98 1.77
CA ILE A 232 16.10 -16.10 3.24
C ILE A 232 14.64 -16.32 3.66
N ARG A 233 14.42 -17.23 4.61
CA ARG A 233 13.12 -17.47 5.25
C ARG A 233 13.14 -16.82 6.63
#